data_AF-A0A6C0EBY3-F1
#
_entry.id   AF-A0A6C0EBY3-F1
#
_cell.length_a   1.000
_cell.length_b   1.000
_cell.length_c   1.000
_cell.angle_alpha   90.00
_cell.angle_beta   90.00
_cell.angle_gamma   90.00
#
_symmetry.space_group_name_H-M   'P 1'
#
loop_
_entity.id
_entity.type
_entity.pdbx_description
1 polymer ?
#
loop_
_entity_poly.entity_id
_entity_poly.type
_entity_poly.pdbx_seq_one_letter_code
_entity_poly.pdbx_strand_id
1 'polypeptide(L)'
;MADLGEAFNSLKFQKKLFQNIDYFFTQRTLIEENDYFDKNMNRKIKKIKVTYNFLALNIPINSISDFNKDSNLSFEIEIFGDEGYHYKGTLTSYSGFVPNFMIPIKGDKKIFINISSNLSNDNNQNNNSCKKFISFIEVPKRFQINPESVLLDIQIEE
;
A
#
# COMPACT_ATOMS: atom_id res chain seq x y z
N MET A 1 3.99 -11.16 37.22
CA MET A 1 5.31 -11.10 36.55
C MET A 1 5.13 -11.87 35.24
N ALA A 2 5.38 -11.24 34.09
CA ALA A 2 5.20 -11.92 32.80
C ALA A 2 6.26 -13.02 32.64
N ASP A 3 5.82 -14.23 32.28
CA ASP A 3 6.68 -15.39 32.12
C ASP A 3 7.51 -15.24 30.83
N LEU A 4 8.82 -15.07 31.00
CA LEU A 4 9.78 -14.95 29.89
C LEU A 4 9.83 -16.22 29.04
N GLY A 5 9.44 -17.38 29.57
CA GLY A 5 9.34 -18.62 28.81
C GLY A 5 8.26 -18.57 27.71
N GLU A 6 7.18 -17.83 27.95
CA GLU A 6 6.10 -17.64 26.98
C GLU A 6 6.48 -16.66 25.86
N ALA A 7 7.34 -15.69 26.16
CA ALA A 7 7.86 -14.69 25.23
C ALA A 7 8.84 -15.28 24.20
N PHE A 8 9.57 -16.34 24.57
CA PHE A 8 10.57 -17.01 23.73
C PHE A 8 10.13 -18.41 23.29
N ASN A 9 8.83 -18.61 23.07
CA ASN A 9 8.29 -19.86 22.54
C ASN A 9 8.84 -20.14 21.13
N SER A 10 10.02 -20.79 21.09
CA SER A 10 10.77 -21.23 19.92
C SER A 10 10.04 -22.27 19.08
N LEU A 11 8.90 -22.77 19.57
CA LEU A 11 7.92 -23.60 18.86
C LEU A 11 7.02 -22.79 17.91
N LYS A 12 7.02 -21.45 17.96
CA LYS A 12 6.32 -20.59 16.97
C LYS A 12 7.05 -20.45 15.64
N PHE A 13 8.26 -21.01 15.49
CA PHE A 13 8.90 -21.18 14.19
C PHE A 13 8.31 -22.39 13.44
N GLN A 14 6.99 -22.49 13.37
CA GLN A 14 6.38 -23.15 12.22
C GLN A 14 6.91 -22.43 10.99
N LYS A 15 7.44 -23.18 10.01
CA LYS A 15 7.75 -22.67 8.66
C LYS A 15 6.59 -21.77 8.24
N LYS A 16 6.78 -20.45 8.21
CA LYS A 16 5.74 -19.54 7.74
C LYS A 16 5.33 -20.03 6.35
N LEU A 17 4.05 -20.37 6.19
CA LEU A 17 3.49 -20.78 4.90
C LEU A 17 3.50 -19.64 3.87
N PHE A 18 3.76 -18.41 4.32
CA PHE A 18 3.70 -17.20 3.54
C PHE A 18 4.94 -16.34 3.79
N GLN A 19 5.36 -15.64 2.74
CA GLN A 19 6.47 -14.70 2.81
C GLN A 19 5.98 -13.33 3.28
N ASN A 20 6.84 -12.60 3.98
CA ASN A 20 6.55 -11.22 4.36
C ASN A 20 6.72 -10.31 3.12
N ILE A 21 5.93 -9.24 3.06
CA ILE A 21 6.01 -8.20 2.01
C ILE A 21 6.80 -7.03 2.59
N ASP A 22 7.74 -6.49 1.81
CA ASP A 22 8.42 -5.25 2.18
C ASP A 22 7.49 -4.07 1.91
N TYR A 23 7.40 -3.14 2.86
CA TYR A 23 6.53 -1.98 2.74
C TYR A 23 7.13 -0.75 3.44
N PHE A 24 6.72 0.42 2.98
CA PHE A 24 7.03 1.68 3.65
C PHE A 24 5.91 2.68 3.47
N PHE A 25 5.83 3.64 4.40
CA PHE A 25 4.86 4.72 4.34
C PHE A 25 5.49 5.98 3.76
N THR A 26 4.75 6.69 2.92
CA THR A 26 5.19 7.96 2.31
C THR A 26 4.04 8.97 2.27
N GLN A 27 4.37 10.24 2.10
CA GLN A 27 3.39 11.33 2.01
C GLN A 27 3.68 12.17 0.77
N ARG A 28 2.63 12.71 0.15
CA ARG A 28 2.75 13.70 -0.91
C ARG A 28 1.89 14.90 -0.57
N THR A 29 2.53 16.06 -0.50
CA THR A 29 1.84 17.34 -0.36
C THR A 29 1.61 17.95 -1.73
N LEU A 30 0.38 18.41 -1.97
CA LEU A 30 -0.05 19.09 -3.18
C LEU A 30 -0.70 20.44 -2.80
N ILE A 31 -0.64 21.38 -3.73
CA ILE A 31 -1.40 22.63 -3.65
C ILE A 31 -2.54 22.48 -4.65
N GLU A 32 -3.77 22.51 -4.15
CA GLU A 32 -4.99 22.43 -4.93
C GLU A 32 -5.67 23.79 -4.96
N GLU A 33 -6.34 24.11 -6.05
CA GLU A 33 -7.09 25.35 -6.23
C GLU A 33 -8.58 25.04 -6.14
N ASN A 34 -9.23 25.56 -5.10
CA ASN A 34 -10.67 25.41 -4.90
C ASN A 34 -11.38 26.72 -5.24
N ASP A 35 -12.29 26.66 -6.19
CA ASP A 35 -13.23 27.73 -6.47
C ASP A 35 -14.28 27.82 -5.36
N TYR A 36 -14.55 29.03 -4.89
CA TYR A 36 -15.67 29.30 -4.01
C TYR A 36 -16.33 30.63 -4.38
N PHE A 37 -17.61 30.77 -4.04
CA PHE A 37 -18.32 32.02 -4.16
C PHE A 37 -18.22 32.80 -2.86
N ASP A 38 -17.87 34.08 -2.94
CA ASP A 38 -17.93 34.95 -1.78
C ASP A 38 -19.37 35.42 -1.48
N LYS A 39 -19.55 36.16 -0.37
CA LYS A 39 -20.87 36.68 0.03
C LYS A 39 -21.53 37.58 -1.03
N ASN A 40 -20.73 38.09 -1.97
CA ASN A 40 -21.17 38.97 -3.06
C ASN A 40 -21.35 38.20 -4.38
N MET A 41 -21.37 36.86 -4.34
CA MET A 41 -21.49 35.98 -5.51
C MET A 41 -20.35 36.10 -6.53
N ASN A 42 -19.18 36.60 -6.11
CA ASN A 42 -18.00 36.61 -6.96
C ASN A 42 -17.24 35.30 -6.82
N ARG A 43 -16.80 34.74 -7.95
CA ARG A 43 -15.92 33.58 -7.98
C ARG A 43 -14.53 33.99 -7.47
N LYS A 44 -14.05 33.31 -6.45
CA LYS A 44 -12.69 33.45 -5.92
C LYS A 44 -12.00 32.11 -5.90
N ILE A 45 -10.69 32.13 -6.12
CA ILE A 45 -9.83 30.94 -6.07
C ILE A 45 -9.15 30.91 -4.70
N LYS A 46 -9.20 29.77 -4.02
CA LYS A 46 -8.48 29.51 -2.78
C LYS A 46 -7.43 28.44 -2.99
N LYS A 47 -6.19 28.72 -2.63
CA LYS A 47 -5.12 27.71 -2.60
C LYS A 47 -5.19 26.93 -1.29
N ILE A 48 -5.30 25.61 -1.40
CA ILE A 48 -5.38 24.70 -0.27
C ILE A 48 -4.19 23.76 -0.34
N LYS A 49 -3.48 23.60 0.77
CA LYS A 49 -2.41 22.63 0.89
C LYS A 49 -3.00 21.32 1.40
N VAL A 50 -2.92 20.26 0.59
CA VAL A 50 -3.46 18.94 0.90
C VAL A 50 -2.30 17.95 0.99
N THR A 51 -2.29 17.11 2.04
CA THR A 51 -1.26 16.07 2.21
C THR A 51 -1.90 14.68 2.13
N TYR A 52 -1.48 13.91 1.14
CA TYR A 52 -1.94 12.54 0.92
C TYR A 52 -0.96 11.54 1.52
N ASN A 53 -1.49 10.57 2.26
CA ASN A 53 -0.73 9.48 2.87
C ASN A 53 -0.80 8.23 1.99
N PHE A 54 0.33 7.54 1.83
CA PHE A 54 0.41 6.33 1.03
C PHE A 54 1.17 5.22 1.74
N LEU A 55 0.72 3.99 1.52
CA LEU A 55 1.46 2.76 1.78
C LEU A 55 2.04 2.28 0.45
N ALA A 56 3.36 2.20 0.37
CA ALA A 56 4.08 1.64 -0.77
C ALA A 56 4.45 0.19 -0.47
N LEU A 57 4.15 -0.72 -1.39
CA LEU A 57 4.50 -2.13 -1.30
C LEU A 57 5.59 -2.48 -2.31
N ASN A 58 6.55 -3.26 -1.84
CA ASN A 58 7.57 -3.86 -2.66
C ASN A 58 7.38 -5.38 -2.66
N ILE A 59 6.96 -5.91 -3.81
CA ILE A 59 6.81 -7.34 -3.99
C ILE A 59 8.19 -7.87 -4.37
N PRO A 60 8.78 -8.82 -3.63
CA PRO A 60 10.13 -9.31 -3.90
C PRO A 60 10.12 -10.24 -5.12
N ILE A 61 9.98 -9.67 -6.32
CA ILE A 61 9.93 -10.40 -7.60
C ILE A 61 11.20 -11.26 -7.77
N ASN A 62 12.36 -10.76 -7.34
CA ASN A 62 13.65 -11.47 -7.38
C ASN A 62 13.68 -12.74 -6.51
N SER A 63 12.78 -12.87 -5.53
CA SER A 63 12.66 -14.10 -4.73
C SER A 63 11.94 -15.23 -5.49
N ILE A 64 11.33 -14.92 -6.63
CA ILE A 64 10.70 -15.89 -7.53
C ILE A 64 11.80 -16.43 -8.44
N SER A 65 12.48 -17.47 -7.92
CA SER A 65 13.64 -18.16 -8.51
C SER A 65 13.47 -18.61 -9.96
N ASP A 66 12.23 -18.72 -10.43
CA ASP A 66 11.89 -19.33 -11.71
C ASP A 66 11.39 -18.30 -12.74
N PHE A 67 11.57 -17.00 -12.47
CA PHE A 67 11.20 -15.94 -13.40
C PHE A 67 12.16 -15.92 -14.60
N ASN A 68 11.84 -16.75 -15.59
CA ASN A 68 12.38 -16.59 -16.94
C ASN A 68 11.64 -15.42 -17.62
N LYS A 69 12.34 -14.67 -18.49
CA LYS A 69 11.76 -13.52 -19.21
C LYS A 69 10.50 -13.86 -20.01
N ASP A 70 10.28 -15.14 -20.32
CA ASP A 70 9.15 -15.65 -21.11
C ASP A 70 8.03 -16.26 -20.24
N SER A 71 8.14 -16.18 -18.90
CA SER A 71 7.12 -16.71 -17.99
C SER A 71 6.03 -15.68 -17.71
N ASN A 72 4.77 -16.09 -17.87
CA ASN A 72 3.62 -15.27 -17.50
C ASN A 72 3.44 -15.30 -15.98
N LEU A 73 4.04 -14.33 -15.30
CA LEU A 73 3.83 -14.11 -13.88
C LEU A 73 2.58 -13.24 -13.67
N SER A 74 1.66 -13.68 -12.84
CA SER A 74 0.52 -12.86 -12.42
C SER A 74 0.47 -12.80 -10.90
N PHE A 75 0.23 -11.62 -10.34
CA PHE A 75 -0.11 -11.49 -8.92
C PHE A 75 -1.57 -11.12 -8.77
N GLU A 76 -2.28 -11.85 -7.94
CA GLU A 76 -3.59 -11.44 -7.44
C GLU A 76 -3.36 -10.75 -6.10
N ILE A 77 -3.87 -9.53 -5.97
CA ILE A 77 -3.65 -8.67 -4.81
C ILE A 77 -5.00 -8.40 -4.18
N GLU A 78 -5.10 -8.67 -2.88
CA GLU A 78 -6.25 -8.32 -2.04
C GLU A 78 -5.75 -7.54 -0.83
N ILE A 79 -6.33 -6.36 -0.61
CA ILE A 79 -5.97 -5.45 0.48
C ILE A 79 -7.24 -5.03 1.19
N PHE A 80 -7.20 -5.08 2.52
CA PHE A 80 -8.32 -4.76 3.39
C PHE A 80 -7.84 -3.84 4.52
N GLY A 81 -8.44 -2.68 4.66
CA GLY A 81 -8.27 -1.76 5.76
C GLY A 81 -9.43 -1.88 6.76
N ASP A 82 -9.18 -1.53 8.02
CA ASP A 82 -10.17 -1.59 9.09
C ASP A 82 -11.22 -0.47 9.04
N GLU A 83 -10.94 0.63 8.34
CA GLU A 83 -11.88 1.74 8.13
C GLU A 83 -12.55 1.67 6.74
N GLY A 84 -12.52 0.49 6.11
CA GLY A 84 -13.26 0.19 4.89
C GLY A 84 -12.46 0.31 3.59
N TYR A 85 -11.15 0.57 3.63
CA TYR A 85 -10.34 0.46 2.42
C TYR A 85 -10.38 -0.97 1.90
N HIS A 86 -10.74 -1.15 0.63
CA HIS A 86 -10.75 -2.45 -0.01
C HIS A 86 -10.22 -2.34 -1.44
N TYR A 87 -9.24 -3.17 -1.76
CA TYR A 87 -8.73 -3.30 -3.11
C TYR A 87 -8.60 -4.78 -3.47
N LYS A 88 -9.09 -5.14 -4.65
CA LYS A 88 -8.92 -6.45 -5.26
C LYS A 88 -8.57 -6.27 -6.72
N GLY A 89 -7.43 -6.81 -7.15
CA GLY A 89 -6.95 -6.64 -8.51
C GLY A 89 -5.89 -7.66 -8.89
N THR A 90 -5.52 -7.65 -10.17
CA THR A 90 -4.45 -8.49 -10.71
C THR A 90 -3.39 -7.62 -11.36
N LEU A 91 -2.13 -7.94 -11.09
CA LEU A 91 -0.96 -7.34 -11.72
C LEU A 91 -0.38 -8.37 -12.70
N THR A 92 -0.22 -7.98 -13.97
CA THR A 92 0.25 -8.86 -15.05
C THR A 92 1.51 -8.35 -15.73
N SER A 93 1.85 -7.08 -15.54
CA SER A 93 3.04 -6.43 -16.11
C SER A 93 3.93 -5.89 -15.00
N TYR A 94 5.24 -6.11 -15.12
CA TYR A 94 6.24 -5.72 -14.11
C TYR A 94 7.35 -4.83 -14.67
N SER A 95 7.03 -4.00 -15.66
CA SER A 95 8.00 -3.01 -16.17
C SER A 95 8.06 -1.80 -15.23
N GLY A 96 9.22 -1.56 -14.59
CA GLY A 96 9.44 -0.34 -13.82
C GLY A 96 10.39 -0.47 -12.62
N PHE A 97 10.53 0.64 -11.88
CA PHE A 97 11.28 0.73 -10.62
C PHE A 97 10.32 0.65 -9.41
N VAL A 98 10.82 0.11 -8.30
CA VAL A 98 10.14 0.01 -7.00
C VAL A 98 9.70 1.40 -6.49
N PRO A 99 8.51 1.59 -5.89
CA PRO A 99 7.55 0.56 -5.44
C PRO A 99 6.64 0.04 -6.55
N ASN A 100 6.34 -1.27 -6.50
CA ASN A 100 5.47 -1.94 -7.47
C ASN A 100 4.00 -1.53 -7.30
N PHE A 101 3.63 -1.05 -6.10
CA PHE A 101 2.25 -0.73 -5.77
C PHE A 101 2.18 0.37 -4.71
N MET A 102 1.28 1.34 -4.87
CA MET A 102 1.01 2.39 -3.88
C MET A 102 -0.48 2.46 -3.56
N ILE A 103 -0.79 2.51 -2.28
CA ILE A 103 -2.15 2.52 -1.72
C ILE A 103 -2.37 3.84 -0.98
N PRO A 104 -3.39 4.63 -1.32
CA PRO A 104 -3.76 5.77 -0.50
C PRO A 104 -4.35 5.30 0.82
N ILE A 105 -3.87 5.87 1.93
CA ILE A 105 -4.37 5.59 3.29
C ILE A 105 -5.41 6.65 3.62
N LYS A 106 -6.64 6.21 3.96
CA LYS A 106 -7.78 7.09 4.21
C LYS A 106 -8.33 6.91 5.62
N GLY A 107 -7.44 6.93 6.61
CA GLY A 107 -7.78 6.80 8.02
C GLY A 107 -7.64 5.38 8.60
N ASP A 108 -7.42 4.37 7.77
CA ASP A 108 -7.19 2.99 8.22
C ASP A 108 -6.03 2.92 9.22
N LYS A 109 -6.25 2.23 10.33
CA LYS A 109 -5.27 2.00 11.40
C LYS A 109 -4.55 0.69 11.19
N LYS A 110 -5.19 -0.27 10.51
CA LYS A 110 -4.66 -1.59 10.20
C LYS A 110 -4.96 -1.96 8.77
N ILE A 111 -3.96 -2.47 8.07
CA ILE A 111 -4.07 -2.90 6.68
C ILE A 111 -3.63 -4.36 6.60
N PHE A 112 -4.52 -5.21 6.13
CA PHE A 112 -4.24 -6.60 5.77
C PHE A 112 -3.97 -6.70 4.28
N ILE A 113 -2.92 -7.42 3.91
CA ILE A 113 -2.49 -7.60 2.53
C ILE A 113 -2.28 -9.07 2.27
N ASN A 114 -2.89 -9.55 1.20
CA ASN A 114 -2.74 -10.88 0.67
C ASN A 114 -2.36 -10.78 -0.81
N ILE A 115 -1.22 -11.36 -1.18
CA ILE A 115 -0.75 -11.41 -2.56
C ILE A 115 -0.46 -12.87 -2.91
N SER A 116 -1.17 -13.40 -3.91
CA SER A 116 -0.86 -14.71 -4.52
C SER A 116 -0.13 -14.50 -5.82
N SER A 117 1.02 -15.16 -5.99
CA SER A 117 1.73 -15.22 -7.27
C SER A 117 1.40 -16.53 -7.98
N ASN A 118 0.92 -16.44 -9.21
CA ASN A 118 0.73 -17.57 -10.09
C ASN A 118 1.76 -17.49 -11.22
N LEU A 119 2.63 -18.50 -11.29
CA LEU A 119 3.58 -18.68 -12.37
C LEU A 119 3.05 -19.81 -13.27
N SER A 120 2.64 -19.48 -14.49
CA SER A 120 2.32 -20.49 -15.49
C SER A 120 3.55 -20.72 -16.37
N ASN A 121 4.17 -21.90 -16.24
CA ASN A 121 5.18 -22.36 -17.18
C ASN A 121 4.48 -23.23 -18.23
N ASP A 122 4.41 -22.75 -19.48
CA ASP A 122 3.70 -23.42 -20.58
C ASP A 122 4.22 -24.84 -20.89
N ASN A 123 5.39 -25.23 -20.36
CA ASN A 123 6.05 -26.47 -20.74
C ASN A 123 5.95 -27.63 -19.73
N ASN A 124 5.29 -27.51 -18.58
CA ASN A 124 5.02 -28.65 -17.68
C ASN A 124 3.88 -28.35 -16.70
N GLN A 125 2.69 -28.92 -16.94
CA GLN A 125 1.45 -28.71 -16.17
C GLN A 125 1.51 -29.08 -14.67
N ASN A 126 2.64 -29.57 -14.15
CA ASN A 126 2.70 -30.17 -12.81
C ASN A 126 3.43 -29.35 -11.74
N ASN A 127 4.09 -28.24 -12.07
CA ASN A 127 4.80 -27.41 -11.08
C ASN A 127 4.35 -25.94 -11.12
N ASN A 128 3.07 -25.69 -10.84
CA ASN A 128 2.61 -24.33 -10.53
C ASN A 128 3.16 -23.95 -9.14
N SER A 129 4.26 -23.19 -9.11
CA SER A 129 4.78 -22.64 -7.86
C SER A 129 3.92 -21.44 -7.45
N CYS A 130 2.90 -21.71 -6.62
CA CYS A 130 2.09 -20.65 -6.00
C CYS A 130 2.82 -20.15 -4.75
N LYS A 131 3.30 -18.90 -4.76
CA LYS A 131 3.79 -18.24 -3.54
C LYS A 131 2.72 -17.30 -3.02
N LYS A 132 2.50 -17.36 -1.72
CA LYS A 132 1.59 -16.44 -1.02
C LYS A 132 2.40 -15.53 -0.13
N PHE A 133 2.08 -14.24 -0.22
CA PHE A 133 2.64 -13.21 0.63
C PHE A 133 1.52 -12.62 1.45
N ILE A 134 1.68 -12.64 2.77
CA ILE A 134 0.65 -12.15 3.69
C ILE A 134 1.33 -11.20 4.67
N SER A 135 0.75 -10.02 4.83
CA SER A 135 1.23 -9.02 5.78
C SER A 135 0.06 -8.38 6.53
N PHE A 136 0.25 -8.21 7.83
CA PHE A 136 -0.61 -7.41 8.69
C PHE A 136 0.18 -6.17 9.08
N ILE A 137 -0.26 -5.01 8.61
CA ILE A 137 0.47 -3.75 8.72
C ILE A 137 -0.30 -2.83 9.67
N GLU A 138 0.34 -2.44 10.75
CA GLU A 138 -0.14 -1.37 11.61
C GLU A 138 0.28 -0.02 11.02
N VAL A 139 -0.69 0.87 10.79
CA VAL A 139 -0.46 2.20 10.22
C VAL A 139 0.02 3.13 11.34
N PRO A 140 1.17 3.81 11.22
CA PRO A 140 1.60 4.77 12.22
C PRO A 140 0.62 5.95 12.32
N LYS A 141 0.38 6.45 13.54
CA LYS A 141 -0.59 7.53 13.82
C LYS A 141 -0.49 8.73 12.87
N ARG A 142 0.72 9.13 12.48
CA ARG A 142 0.95 10.27 11.55
C ARG A 142 0.35 10.08 10.15
N PHE A 143 0.11 8.83 9.73
CA PHE A 143 -0.49 8.49 8.43
C PHE A 143 -1.98 8.13 8.53
N GLN A 144 -2.52 7.98 9.75
CA GLN A 144 -3.94 7.74 10.00
C GLN A 144 -4.76 9.04 9.92
N ILE A 145 -4.09 10.20 9.89
CA ILE A 145 -4.77 11.48 9.79
C ILE A 145 -5.27 11.61 8.35
N ASN A 146 -6.56 11.91 8.20
CA ASN A 146 -7.11 12.28 6.91
C ASN A 146 -6.36 13.50 6.35
N PRO A 147 -6.32 13.69 5.02
CA PRO A 147 -5.73 14.89 4.44
C PRO A 147 -6.35 16.14 5.08
N GLU A 148 -5.63 16.78 6.00
CA GLU A 148 -6.05 18.06 6.56
C GLU A 148 -5.76 19.12 5.51
N SER A 149 -6.82 19.80 5.07
CA SER A 149 -6.74 20.95 4.19
C SER A 149 -6.30 22.16 5.01
N VAL A 150 -5.00 22.47 5.00
CA VAL A 150 -4.51 23.71 5.60
C VAL A 150 -4.74 24.83 4.61
N LEU A 151 -5.52 25.82 5.03
CA LEU A 151 -5.73 27.05 4.27
C LEU A 151 -4.42 27.83 4.24
N LEU A 152 -3.93 28.14 3.04
CA LEU A 152 -2.86 29.11 2.89
C LEU A 152 -3.49 30.49 2.90
N ASP A 153 -3.42 31.19 4.03
CA ASP A 153 -3.71 32.62 4.09
C ASP A 153 -2.57 33.36 3.40
N ILE A 154 -2.67 33.47 2.07
CA ILE A 154 -1.81 34.37 1.31
C ILE A 154 -2.41 35.76 1.49
N GLN A 155 -1.81 36.56 2.38
CA GLN A 155 -1.97 38.00 2.34
C GLN A 155 -1.42 38.46 0.99
N ILE A 156 -2.31 38.76 0.06
CA ILE A 156 -1.96 39.57 -1.11
C ILE A 156 -1.88 40.99 -0.55
N GLU A 157 -0.67 41.44 -0.24
CA GLU A 157 -0.42 42.87 -0.07
C GLU A 157 -0.74 43.56 -1.41
N GLU A 158 -1.57 44.60 -1.34
CA GLU A 158 -2.09 45.38 -2.46
C GLU A 158 -1.00 46.08 -3.29
#